data_AF-A0A7C5TJD4-F1
#
_entry.id   AF-A0A7C5TJD4-F1
#
_cell.length_a   1.000
_cell.length_b   1.000
_cell.length_c   1.000
_cell.angle_alpha   90.00
_cell.angle_beta   90.00
_cell.angle_gamma   90.00
#
_symmetry.space_group_name_H-M   'P 1'
#
loop_
_entity.id
_entity.type
_entity.pdbx_description
1 polymer ?
#
loop_
_entity_poly.entity_id
_entity_poly.type
_entity_poly.pdbx_seq_one_letter_code
_entity_poly.pdbx_strand_id
1 'polypeptide(L)'
;MLIEIVKGNVHIDGKRIFSALKDNIAEFYGEYGLSLSDVHLIEYGDKYLVVSCDHRMAQQVRSAVAYTDRIGDANILLRVSSVSGTIRRLRMRME
;
A
#
# COMPACT_ATOMS: atom_id res chain seq x y z
N MET A 1 0.53 2.72 -7.60
CA MET A 1 -0.07 3.53 -6.54
C MET A 1 1.04 3.91 -5.58
N LEU A 2 1.14 5.21 -5.26
CA LEU A 2 2.08 5.74 -4.29
C LEU A 2 1.39 5.84 -2.93
N ILE A 3 2.00 5.22 -1.94
CA ILE A 3 1.55 5.20 -0.55
C ILE A 3 2.62 5.91 0.27
N GLU A 4 2.23 6.96 0.99
CA GLU A 4 3.09 7.72 1.90
C GLU A 4 2.89 7.28 3.33
N ILE A 5 3.99 7.23 4.08
CA ILE A 5 4.01 7.00 5.52
C ILE A 5 3.96 8.37 6.19
N VAL A 6 2.76 8.79 6.61
CA VAL A 6 2.52 10.12 7.19
C VAL A 6 3.01 10.17 8.64
N LYS A 7 2.84 9.08 9.39
CA LYS A 7 3.27 8.97 10.78
C LYS A 7 3.66 7.54 11.08
N GLY A 8 4.82 7.36 11.70
CA GLY A 8 5.27 6.08 12.25
C GLY A 8 6.17 6.37 13.43
N ASN A 9 5.89 5.77 14.59
CA ASN A 9 6.70 5.97 15.79
C ASN A 9 8.04 5.22 15.73
N VAL A 10 8.23 4.36 14.72
CA VAL A 10 9.39 3.51 14.49
C VAL A 10 9.63 3.42 12.99
N HIS A 11 10.89 3.27 12.57
CA HIS A 11 11.21 2.92 11.19
C HIS A 11 10.75 1.47 10.91
N ILE A 12 9.78 1.31 10.01
CA ILE A 12 9.21 0.00 9.65
C ILE A 12 9.65 -0.34 8.23
N ASP A 13 10.24 -1.52 8.06
CA ASP A 13 10.61 -2.04 6.73
C ASP A 13 9.38 -2.08 5.81
N GLY A 14 9.51 -1.53 4.60
CA GLY A 14 8.45 -1.48 3.61
C GLY A 14 7.90 -2.87 3.24
N LYS A 15 8.71 -3.93 3.35
CA LYS A 15 8.21 -5.30 3.18
C LYS A 15 7.21 -5.71 4.25
N ARG A 16 7.38 -5.26 5.50
CA ARG A 16 6.43 -5.52 6.59
C ARG A 16 5.14 -4.74 6.39
N ILE A 17 5.25 -3.47 5.95
CA ILE A 17 4.08 -2.66 5.57
C ILE A 17 3.30 -3.33 4.43
N PHE A 18 4.01 -3.83 3.41
CA PHE A 18 3.38 -4.53 2.30
C PHE A 18 2.74 -5.86 2.72
N SER A 19 3.34 -6.61 3.64
CA SER A 19 2.73 -7.81 4.21
C SER A 19 1.43 -7.49 4.92
N ALA A 20 1.44 -6.50 5.83
CA ALA A 20 0.24 -6.06 6.55
C ALA A 20 -0.86 -5.58 5.60
N LEU A 21 -0.49 -4.91 4.49
CA LEU A 21 -1.45 -4.54 3.45
C LEU A 21 -2.12 -5.77 2.81
N LYS A 22 -1.36 -6.82 2.49
CA LYS A 22 -1.94 -8.06 1.94
C LYS A 22 -2.85 -8.76 2.96
N ASP A 23 -2.43 -8.80 4.22
CA ASP A 23 -3.22 -9.39 5.30
C ASP A 23 -4.57 -8.65 5.44
N ASN A 24 -4.55 -7.31 5.41
CA ASN A 24 -5.77 -6.50 5.44
C ASN A 24 -6.64 -6.68 4.19
N ILE A 25 -6.05 -6.83 3.00
CA ILE A 25 -6.82 -7.14 1.78
C ILE A 25 -7.51 -8.49 1.93
N ALA A 26 -6.81 -9.51 2.45
CA ALA A 26 -7.39 -10.83 2.71
C ALA A 26 -8.48 -10.76 3.80
N GLU A 27 -8.28 -9.97 4.85
CA GLU A 27 -9.27 -9.78 5.91
C GLU A 27 -10.56 -9.14 5.38
N PHE A 28 -10.46 -8.12 4.52
CA PHE A 28 -11.64 -7.43 4.00
C PHE A 28 -12.35 -8.13 2.84
N TYR A 29 -11.57 -8.75 1.96
CA TYR A 29 -12.06 -9.22 0.67
C TYR A 29 -11.86 -10.72 0.45
N GLY A 30 -11.35 -11.43 1.46
CA GLY A 30 -11.00 -12.83 1.40
C GLY A 30 -9.78 -13.11 0.52
N GLU A 31 -9.35 -14.37 0.52
CA GLU A 31 -8.29 -14.87 -0.37
C GLU A 31 -8.61 -14.62 -1.86
N TYR A 32 -9.90 -14.68 -2.23
CA TYR A 32 -10.33 -14.36 -3.58
C TYR A 32 -10.08 -12.88 -3.92
N GLY A 33 -10.38 -11.96 -3.01
CA GLY A 33 -10.09 -10.54 -3.17
C GLY A 33 -8.60 -10.25 -3.20
N LEU A 34 -7.81 -10.92 -2.37
CA LEU A 34 -6.35 -10.85 -2.42
C LEU A 34 -5.81 -11.30 -3.79
N SER A 35 -6.29 -12.44 -4.29
CA SER A 35 -5.90 -12.95 -5.61
C SER A 35 -6.30 -12.00 -6.74
N LEU A 36 -7.51 -11.43 -6.72
CA LEU A 36 -7.96 -10.48 -7.74
C LEU A 36 -7.24 -9.15 -7.67
N SER A 37 -6.78 -8.74 -6.48
CA SER A 37 -6.08 -7.46 -6.30
C SER A 37 -4.79 -7.39 -7.11
N ASP A 38 -4.17 -8.55 -7.40
CA ASP A 38 -2.89 -8.68 -8.08
C ASP A 38 -1.87 -7.65 -7.54
N VAL A 39 -1.84 -7.50 -6.21
CA VAL A 39 -1.07 -6.44 -5.55
C VAL A 39 0.41 -6.85 -5.48
N HIS A 40 1.29 -6.00 -6.00
CA HIS A 40 2.74 -6.23 -5.97
C HIS A 40 3.49 -5.02 -5.45
N LEU A 41 4.53 -5.26 -4.65
CA LEU A 41 5.47 -4.22 -4.22
C LEU A 41 6.48 -3.96 -5.33
N ILE A 42 6.50 -2.74 -5.87
CA ILE A 42 7.44 -2.34 -6.92
C ILE A 42 8.72 -1.79 -6.30
N GLU A 43 8.59 -0.84 -5.37
CA GLU A 43 9.70 -0.23 -4.65
C GLU A 43 9.20 0.37 -3.33
N TYR A 44 10.12 0.60 -2.40
CA TYR A 44 9.83 1.31 -1.16
C TYR A 44 11.06 2.10 -0.70
N GLY A 45 10.83 3.19 0.02
CA GLY A 45 11.84 3.97 0.72
C GLY A 45 11.38 4.28 2.14
N ASP A 46 12.13 5.12 2.84
CA ASP A 46 11.88 5.41 4.26
C ASP A 46 10.50 5.98 4.57
N LYS A 47 9.88 6.66 3.59
CA LYS A 47 8.61 7.37 3.77
C LYS A 47 7.54 6.98 2.75
N TYR A 48 7.80 6.00 1.88
CA TYR A 48 6.87 5.66 0.82
C TYR A 48 6.95 4.21 0.36
N LEU A 49 5.87 3.75 -0.25
CA LEU A 49 5.79 2.51 -1.01
C LEU A 49 5.15 2.79 -2.37
N VAL A 50 5.65 2.11 -3.39
CA VAL A 50 5.00 2.04 -4.69
C VAL A 50 4.51 0.61 -4.90
N VAL A 51 3.20 0.48 -5.07
CA VAL A 51 2.55 -0.82 -5.33
C VAL A 51 1.81 -0.79 -6.67
N SER A 52 1.81 -1.89 -7.41
CA SER A 52 0.85 -2.12 -8.49
C SER A 52 -0.32 -2.96 -7.99
N CYS A 53 -1.45 -2.87 -8.69
CA CYS A 53 -2.62 -3.70 -8.47
C CYS A 53 -3.44 -3.77 -9.77
N ASP A 54 -4.39 -4.70 -9.85
CA ASP A 54 -5.40 -4.68 -10.90
C ASP A 54 -6.19 -3.36 -10.82
N HIS A 55 -6.34 -2.66 -11.95
CA HIS A 55 -7.03 -1.38 -12.03
C HIS A 55 -8.49 -1.44 -11.56
N ARG A 56 -9.16 -2.59 -11.68
CA ARG A 56 -10.53 -2.83 -11.18
C ARG A 56 -10.59 -2.96 -9.67
N MET A 57 -9.46 -3.28 -9.03
CA MET A 57 -9.32 -3.44 -7.59
C MET A 57 -8.67 -2.23 -6.91
N ALA A 58 -8.37 -1.17 -7.67
CA ALA A 58 -7.65 -0.01 -7.15
C ALA A 58 -8.38 0.66 -5.98
N GLN A 59 -9.71 0.69 -5.97
CA GLN A 59 -10.47 1.27 -4.87
C GLN A 59 -10.39 0.41 -3.60
N GLN A 60 -10.48 -0.91 -3.76
CA GLN A 60 -10.40 -1.91 -2.68
C GLN A 60 -9.02 -1.88 -2.03
N VAL A 61 -7.96 -1.80 -2.84
CA VAL A 61 -6.59 -1.65 -2.33
C VAL A 61 -6.45 -0.33 -1.56
N ARG A 62 -7.05 0.78 -2.03
CA ARG A 62 -7.01 2.06 -1.30
C ARG A 62 -7.71 1.99 0.06
N SER A 63 -8.85 1.33 0.16
CA SER A 63 -9.54 1.15 1.44
C SER A 63 -8.73 0.28 2.39
N ALA A 64 -8.11 -0.80 1.90
CA ALA A 64 -7.21 -1.62 2.71
C ALA A 64 -6.00 -0.80 3.22
N VAL A 65 -5.38 0.03 2.37
CA VAL A 65 -4.30 0.95 2.79
C VAL A 65 -4.75 1.91 3.87
N ALA A 66 -5.94 2.50 3.73
CA ALA A 66 -6.48 3.44 4.70
C ALA A 66 -6.80 2.79 6.06
N TYR A 67 -7.09 1.49 6.07
CA TYR A 67 -7.33 0.72 7.29
C TYR A 67 -6.03 0.24 7.96
N THR A 68 -4.92 0.14 7.22
CA THR A 68 -3.63 -0.25 7.79
C THR A 68 -3.12 0.82 8.75
N ASP A 69 -3.49 0.68 10.03
CA ASP A 69 -3.15 1.59 11.13
C ASP A 69 -2.12 0.98 12.10
N ARG A 70 -1.88 -0.33 12.01
CA ARG A 70 -0.96 -1.08 12.87
C ARG A 70 -0.13 -2.09 12.11
N ILE A 71 1.15 -2.17 12.49
CA ILE A 71 2.06 -3.22 12.03
C ILE A 71 2.76 -3.78 13.27
N GLY A 72 2.27 -4.94 13.72
CA GLY A 72 2.58 -5.46 15.06
C GLY A 72 2.13 -4.47 16.13
N ASP A 73 3.08 -3.99 16.94
CA ASP A 73 2.82 -3.05 18.03
C ASP A 73 3.01 -1.57 17.63
N ALA A 74 3.46 -1.31 16.39
CA ALA A 74 3.70 0.04 15.92
C ALA A 74 2.46 0.61 15.23
N ASN A 75 2.00 1.77 15.71
CA ASN A 75 0.98 2.56 15.02
C ASN A 75 1.59 3.28 13.81
N ILE A 76 0.93 3.17 12.66
CA ILE A 76 1.32 3.79 11.40
C ILE A 76 0.12 4.51 10.77
N LEU A 77 0.36 5.61 10.07
CA LEU A 77 -0.64 6.26 9.24
C LEU A 77 -0.17 6.23 7.79
N LEU A 78 -0.87 5.46 6.97
CA LEU A 78 -0.65 5.40 5.54
C LEU A 78 -1.61 6.31 4.78
N ARG A 79 -1.11 6.94 3.72
CA ARG A 79 -1.93 7.75 2.81
C ARG A 79 -1.61 7.41 1.38
N VAL A 80 -2.63 7.13 0.58
CA VAL A 80 -2.46 7.06 -0.88
C VAL A 80 -2.40 8.47 -1.43
N SER A 81 -1.22 8.92 -1.87
CA SER A 81 -1.03 10.28 -2.40
C SER A 81 -1.26 10.35 -3.92
N SER A 82 -1.00 9.28 -4.67
CA SER A 82 -1.16 9.28 -6.12
C SER A 82 -1.46 7.90 -6.72
N VAL A 83 -2.27 7.88 -7.79
CA VAL A 83 -2.54 6.70 -8.62
C VAL A 83 -2.25 7.03 -10.07
N SER A 84 -1.54 6.14 -10.76
CA SER A 84 -1.19 6.26 -12.17
C SER A 84 -1.12 4.87 -12.79
N GLY A 85 -1.53 4.76 -14.06
CA GLY A 85 -1.43 3.51 -14.83
C GLY A 85 -0.01 3.19 -15.31
N THR A 86 0.93 4.13 -15.20
CA THR A 86 2.35 3.88 -15.51
C THR A 86 3.26 4.36 -14.39
N ILE A 87 4.33 3.60 -14.15
CA ILE A 87 5.37 3.91 -13.17
C ILE A 87 6.06 5.23 -13.53
N ARG A 88 6.33 5.47 -14.82
CA ARG A 88 6.94 6.73 -15.29
C ARG A 88 6.15 7.95 -14.84
N ARG A 89 4.81 7.95 -15.05
CA ARG A 89 3.96 9.07 -14.62
C ARG A 89 3.80 9.14 -13.10
N LEU A 90 3.88 8.01 -12.41
CA LEU A 90 3.86 8.01 -10.94
C LEU A 90 5.12 8.68 -10.37
N ARG A 91 6.31 8.36 -10.91
CA ARG A 91 7.59 8.95 -10.51
C ARG A 91 7.66 10.46 -10.72
N MET A 92 7.15 10.96 -11.84
CA MET A 92 7.04 12.41 -12.08
C MET A 92 6.12 13.15 -11.08
N ARG A 93 5.33 12.44 -10.26
CA ARG A 93 4.50 13.02 -9.20
C ARG A 93 5.08 12.82 -7.80
N MET A 94 6.23 12.12 -7.71
CA MET A 94 6.99 11.97 -6.46
C MET A 94 8.02 13.09 -6.28
N GLU A 95 8.38 13.75 -7.38
CA GLU A 95 9.18 14.98 -7.45
C GLU A 95 8.32 16.21 -7.11
#